data_AF-C4JUM6-F1
#
_entry.id   AF-C4JUM6-F1
#
_cell.length_a   1.000
_cell.length_b   1.000
_cell.length_c   1.000
_cell.angle_alpha   90.00
_cell.angle_beta   90.00
_cell.angle_gamma   90.00
#
_symmetry.space_group_name_H-M   'P 1'
#
loop_
_entity.id
_entity.type
_entity.pdbx_description
1 polymer ?
#
loop_
_entity_poly.entity_id
_entity_poly.type
_entity_poly.pdbx_seq_one_letter_code
_entity_poly.pdbx_strand_id
1 'polypeptide(L)'
;MSNIPKARRSNVVDLTVIPDKWDYYPCMERSYVKSCTFTNLSSSTHIRHSQLKDVKLHSENGKCSYIEHCNLAACTISDSYLGRCQLRDSRVEGVGHMERSTASNSELVGAGNIERSTFRDSKVGGRTTVTRSEIKQCSLGESSRVENSVLDTVFLWNSQVDKAVLTGCDVKDCKMTKTKLSGMVLRYGIWNGGDLVGRTSREHEVIAMPLEEWKARESLDEKGKEQAQEADSEDHTAATPSPVSDVPANAKAPLTLHINPSAPPSYASLQQHDEDDSQARVSREFTPPTPSSTSFSDVTELVDDEMETVDPRSAEKERPPPPYQP
;
A
#
# COMPACT_ATOMS: atom_id res chain seq x y z
N MET A 1 -30.12 -4.19 -27.68
CA MET A 1 -28.93 -3.34 -27.89
C MET A 1 -28.71 -2.54 -26.61
N SER A 2 -27.63 -2.83 -25.90
CA SER A 2 -27.30 -2.20 -24.62
C SER A 2 -26.70 -0.81 -24.86
N ASN A 3 -27.44 0.26 -24.59
CA ASN A 3 -26.90 1.60 -24.72
C ASN A 3 -26.45 2.14 -23.35
N ILE A 4 -25.16 1.98 -23.03
CA ILE A 4 -24.40 3.10 -22.42
C ILE A 4 -23.08 3.32 -23.16
N PRO A 5 -23.10 4.00 -24.32
CA PRO A 5 -21.88 4.51 -24.94
C PRO A 5 -21.47 5.85 -24.31
N LYS A 6 -22.44 6.71 -23.99
CA LYS A 6 -22.21 8.05 -23.41
C LYS A 6 -23.36 8.43 -22.47
N ALA A 7 -23.08 8.58 -21.18
CA ALA A 7 -24.04 9.06 -20.19
C ALA A 7 -23.49 10.33 -19.53
N ARG A 8 -24.03 11.48 -19.93
CA ARG A 8 -23.59 12.79 -19.42
C ARG A 8 -24.72 13.43 -18.64
N ARG A 9 -24.47 13.81 -17.38
CA ARG A 9 -25.50 14.37 -16.48
C ARG A 9 -26.73 13.47 -16.38
N SER A 10 -26.49 12.16 -16.31
CA SER A 10 -27.53 11.14 -16.33
C SER A 10 -27.65 10.44 -14.98
N ASN A 11 -28.83 9.90 -14.72
CA ASN A 11 -29.06 8.99 -13.61
C ASN A 11 -29.14 7.57 -14.17
N VAL A 12 -28.16 6.74 -13.83
CA VAL A 12 -28.09 5.32 -14.24
C VAL A 12 -28.27 4.48 -12.99
N VAL A 13 -29.32 3.68 -12.94
CA VAL A 13 -29.68 2.93 -11.72
C VAL A 13 -30.04 1.49 -12.10
N ASP A 14 -29.67 0.54 -11.26
CA ASP A 14 -30.05 -0.89 -11.34
C ASP A 14 -29.72 -1.53 -12.69
N LEU A 15 -28.57 -1.18 -13.26
CA LEU A 15 -28.14 -1.66 -14.57
C LEU A 15 -26.95 -2.61 -14.47
N THR A 16 -27.09 -3.79 -15.06
CA THR A 16 -26.01 -4.77 -15.22
C THR A 16 -25.68 -4.94 -16.69
N VAL A 17 -24.43 -4.63 -17.05
CA VAL A 17 -23.91 -4.77 -18.42
C VAL A 17 -22.64 -5.63 -18.39
N ILE A 18 -22.75 -6.83 -18.95
CA ILE A 18 -21.70 -7.85 -18.97
C ILE A 18 -21.52 -8.33 -20.42
N PRO A 19 -20.93 -7.53 -21.32
CA PRO A 19 -20.77 -7.92 -22.71
C PRO A 19 -19.44 -8.65 -22.89
N ASP A 20 -19.41 -9.66 -23.77
CA ASP A 20 -18.15 -10.30 -24.17
C ASP A 20 -17.17 -9.27 -24.75
N LYS A 21 -17.72 -8.30 -25.50
CA LYS A 21 -16.99 -7.15 -26.06
C LYS A 21 -17.90 -5.94 -26.15
N TRP A 22 -17.38 -4.76 -25.83
CA TRP A 22 -18.07 -3.49 -26.05
C TRP A 22 -17.91 -3.01 -27.50
N ASP A 23 -19.03 -2.71 -28.16
CA ASP A 23 -19.02 -1.97 -29.43
C ASP A 23 -18.55 -0.53 -29.21
N TYR A 24 -19.03 0.07 -28.12
CA TYR A 24 -18.62 1.38 -27.63
C TYR A 24 -18.48 1.33 -26.11
N TYR A 25 -17.28 1.62 -25.61
CA TYR A 25 -17.01 1.62 -24.18
C TYR A 25 -17.71 2.79 -23.47
N PRO A 26 -18.14 2.60 -22.21
CA PRO A 26 -18.91 3.61 -21.51
C PRO A 26 -18.07 4.86 -21.23
N CYS A 27 -18.62 6.02 -21.61
CA CYS A 27 -18.12 7.33 -21.20
C CYS A 27 -19.18 8.01 -20.33
N MET A 28 -18.88 8.14 -19.04
CA MET A 28 -19.79 8.71 -18.04
C MET A 28 -19.22 10.01 -17.49
N GLU A 29 -19.96 11.10 -17.56
CA GLU A 29 -19.49 12.41 -17.13
C GLU A 29 -20.56 13.14 -16.32
N ARG A 30 -20.23 13.60 -15.11
CA ARG A 30 -21.15 14.36 -14.24
C ARG A 30 -22.45 13.61 -13.96
N SER A 31 -22.38 12.28 -13.87
CA SER A 31 -23.55 11.41 -13.76
C SER A 31 -23.68 10.81 -12.35
N TYR A 32 -24.89 10.38 -12.01
CA TYR A 32 -25.17 9.59 -10.81
C TYR A 32 -25.41 8.14 -11.22
N VAL A 33 -24.57 7.24 -10.72
CA VAL A 33 -24.61 5.81 -11.05
C VAL A 33 -24.82 5.03 -9.76
N LYS A 34 -25.87 4.22 -9.70
CA LYS A 34 -26.23 3.50 -8.46
C LYS A 34 -26.61 2.05 -8.73
N SER A 35 -26.06 1.13 -7.94
CA SER A 35 -26.42 -0.29 -7.97
C SER A 35 -26.24 -0.88 -9.38
N CYS A 36 -25.13 -0.51 -10.02
CA CYS A 36 -24.81 -0.92 -11.38
C CYS A 36 -23.59 -1.84 -11.43
N THR A 37 -23.55 -2.72 -12.42
CA THR A 37 -22.40 -3.58 -12.69
C THR A 37 -21.96 -3.43 -14.14
N PHE A 38 -20.67 -3.15 -14.35
CA PHE A 38 -20.05 -3.07 -15.67
C PHE A 38 -18.80 -3.95 -15.69
N THR A 39 -18.76 -4.90 -16.61
CA THR A 39 -17.58 -5.77 -16.81
C THR A 39 -16.95 -5.55 -18.18
N ASN A 40 -15.78 -6.17 -18.37
CA ASN A 40 -15.03 -6.17 -19.62
C ASN A 40 -14.71 -4.74 -20.09
N LEU A 41 -14.48 -3.86 -19.11
CA LEU A 41 -14.08 -2.49 -19.36
C LEU A 41 -12.65 -2.44 -19.90
N SER A 42 -12.31 -1.32 -20.54
CA SER A 42 -10.99 -1.10 -21.12
C SER A 42 -10.50 0.33 -20.91
N SER A 43 -9.31 0.64 -21.41
CA SER A 43 -8.74 1.99 -21.44
C SER A 43 -9.58 3.02 -22.21
N SER A 44 -10.54 2.58 -23.03
CA SER A 44 -11.50 3.49 -23.66
C SER A 44 -12.64 3.92 -22.72
N THR A 45 -12.81 3.23 -21.58
CA THR A 45 -13.81 3.56 -20.57
C THR A 45 -13.36 4.75 -19.75
N HIS A 46 -14.20 5.78 -19.68
CA HIS A 46 -13.91 7.01 -18.94
C HIS A 46 -15.10 7.36 -18.05
N ILE A 47 -14.85 7.48 -16.75
CA ILE A 47 -15.85 7.88 -15.77
C ILE A 47 -15.31 9.09 -15.03
N ARG A 48 -15.93 10.25 -15.24
CA ARG A 48 -15.41 11.54 -14.77
C ARG A 48 -16.45 12.33 -14.00
N HIS A 49 -16.02 13.03 -12.96
CA HIS A 49 -16.86 13.97 -12.21
C HIS A 49 -18.19 13.37 -11.72
N SER A 50 -18.23 12.06 -11.49
CA SER A 50 -19.47 11.32 -11.28
C SER A 50 -19.59 10.82 -9.84
N GLN A 51 -20.82 10.55 -9.42
CA GLN A 51 -21.12 9.93 -8.13
C GLN A 51 -21.50 8.47 -8.38
N LEU A 52 -20.72 7.54 -7.85
CA LEU A 52 -20.95 6.12 -7.95
C LEU A 52 -21.27 5.58 -6.57
N LYS A 53 -22.40 4.90 -6.45
CA LYS A 53 -22.82 4.26 -5.20
C LYS A 53 -23.18 2.81 -5.46
N ASP A 54 -22.58 1.87 -4.74
CA ASP A 54 -22.87 0.44 -4.91
C ASP A 54 -22.63 0.00 -6.36
N VAL A 55 -21.50 0.43 -6.95
CA VAL A 55 -21.16 0.14 -8.35
C VAL A 55 -20.00 -0.85 -8.41
N LYS A 56 -20.12 -1.85 -9.29
CA LYS A 56 -19.06 -2.80 -9.63
C LYS A 56 -18.48 -2.45 -10.99
N LEU A 57 -17.20 -2.12 -11.04
CA LEU A 57 -16.44 -1.86 -12.25
C LEU A 57 -15.32 -2.89 -12.36
N HIS A 58 -15.38 -3.71 -13.40
CA HIS A 58 -14.38 -4.73 -13.67
C HIS A 58 -13.77 -4.51 -15.06
N SER A 59 -12.47 -4.24 -15.07
CA SER A 59 -11.66 -4.12 -16.28
C SER A 59 -10.92 -5.44 -16.53
N GLU A 60 -10.80 -5.86 -17.79
CA GLU A 60 -10.13 -7.12 -18.11
C GLU A 60 -8.64 -6.94 -18.45
N ASN A 61 -7.81 -7.91 -18.04
CA ASN A 61 -6.48 -8.21 -18.62
C ASN A 61 -5.56 -6.99 -18.78
N GLY A 62 -5.38 -6.19 -17.72
CA GLY A 62 -4.48 -5.04 -17.71
C GLY A 62 -4.99 -3.82 -18.49
N LYS A 63 -6.20 -3.86 -19.05
CA LYS A 63 -6.82 -2.71 -19.72
C LYS A 63 -7.49 -1.81 -18.67
N CYS A 64 -6.73 -0.83 -18.22
CA CYS A 64 -7.16 0.03 -17.12
C CYS A 64 -8.21 1.05 -17.54
N SER A 65 -9.41 1.00 -16.96
CA SER A 65 -10.42 2.05 -17.14
C SER A 65 -10.03 3.33 -16.38
N TYR A 66 -10.42 4.51 -16.86
CA TYR A 66 -10.07 5.79 -16.24
C TYR A 66 -11.23 6.31 -15.39
N ILE A 67 -11.01 6.41 -14.09
CA ILE A 67 -11.98 6.95 -13.14
C ILE A 67 -11.36 8.16 -12.48
N GLU A 68 -11.88 9.34 -12.79
CA GLU A 68 -11.29 10.61 -12.36
C GLU A 68 -12.32 11.52 -11.71
N HIS A 69 -11.92 12.23 -10.65
CA HIS A 69 -12.78 13.20 -9.97
C HIS A 69 -14.13 12.61 -9.51
N CYS A 70 -14.15 11.33 -9.13
CA CYS A 70 -15.38 10.65 -8.77
C CYS A 70 -15.51 10.47 -7.26
N ASN A 71 -16.76 10.45 -6.79
CA ASN A 71 -17.11 10.05 -5.43
C ASN A 71 -17.63 8.62 -5.49
N LEU A 72 -16.90 7.70 -4.85
CA LEU A 72 -17.10 6.27 -4.88
C LEU A 72 -17.53 5.81 -3.48
N ALA A 73 -18.76 5.32 -3.35
CA ALA A 73 -19.30 4.86 -2.08
C ALA A 73 -19.80 3.42 -2.19
N ALA A 74 -19.30 2.52 -1.36
CA ALA A 74 -19.65 1.10 -1.44
C ALA A 74 -19.36 0.47 -2.81
N CYS A 75 -18.31 0.93 -3.50
CA CYS A 75 -17.98 0.45 -4.85
C CYS A 75 -16.95 -0.69 -4.81
N THR A 76 -16.98 -1.56 -5.81
CA THR A 76 -15.90 -2.51 -6.10
C THR A 76 -15.29 -2.14 -7.45
N ILE A 77 -14.01 -1.79 -7.47
CA ILE A 77 -13.31 -1.36 -8.68
C ILE A 77 -12.10 -2.25 -8.85
N SER A 78 -11.96 -2.87 -10.01
CA SER A 78 -10.75 -3.61 -10.35
C SER A 78 -10.04 -3.07 -11.58
N ASP A 79 -8.73 -3.27 -11.64
CA ASP A 79 -7.91 -3.11 -12.84
C ASP A 79 -8.12 -1.76 -13.52
N SER A 80 -8.08 -0.67 -12.74
CA SER A 80 -8.43 0.67 -13.22
C SER A 80 -7.40 1.71 -12.79
N TYR A 81 -7.50 2.91 -13.36
CA TYR A 81 -6.76 4.10 -12.93
C TYR A 81 -7.68 5.01 -12.13
N LEU A 82 -7.22 5.41 -10.94
CA LEU A 82 -7.98 6.28 -10.03
C LEU A 82 -7.26 7.62 -9.85
N GLY A 83 -7.85 8.69 -10.40
CA GLY A 83 -7.30 10.04 -10.28
C GLY A 83 -8.21 10.96 -9.49
N ARG A 84 -7.72 11.57 -8.41
CA ARG A 84 -8.47 12.60 -7.66
C ARG A 84 -9.87 12.14 -7.20
N CYS A 85 -9.99 10.88 -6.78
CA CYS A 85 -11.24 10.29 -6.35
C CYS A 85 -11.39 10.29 -4.83
N GLN A 86 -12.63 10.24 -4.37
CA GLN A 86 -12.99 10.04 -2.96
C GLN A 86 -13.62 8.65 -2.81
N LEU A 87 -12.99 7.78 -2.03
CA LEU A 87 -13.45 6.41 -1.77
C LEU A 87 -13.93 6.29 -0.34
N ARG A 88 -15.13 5.73 -0.18
CA ARG A 88 -15.72 5.42 1.12
C ARG A 88 -16.33 4.03 1.07
N ASP A 89 -16.05 3.21 2.07
CA ASP A 89 -16.61 1.86 2.19
C ASP A 89 -16.36 1.00 0.93
N SER A 90 -15.26 1.25 0.20
CA SER A 90 -15.05 0.71 -1.14
C SER A 90 -13.89 -0.27 -1.19
N ARG A 91 -13.93 -1.18 -2.15
CA ARG A 91 -12.84 -2.13 -2.43
C ARG A 91 -12.22 -1.83 -3.79
N VAL A 92 -10.89 -1.74 -3.80
CA VAL A 92 -10.09 -1.48 -4.98
C VAL A 92 -9.07 -2.60 -5.13
N GLU A 93 -9.06 -3.23 -6.30
CA GLU A 93 -8.20 -4.39 -6.59
C GLU A 93 -7.43 -4.21 -7.89
N GLY A 94 -6.14 -4.56 -7.92
CA GLY A 94 -5.37 -4.56 -9.17
C GLY A 94 -5.24 -3.19 -9.85
N VAL A 95 -5.46 -2.08 -9.14
CA VAL A 95 -5.39 -0.73 -9.71
C VAL A 95 -3.95 -0.42 -10.08
N GLY A 96 -3.69 -0.19 -11.37
CA GLY A 96 -2.32 0.05 -11.86
C GLY A 96 -1.71 1.32 -11.27
N HIS A 97 -2.49 2.39 -11.19
CA HIS A 97 -2.05 3.67 -10.64
C HIS A 97 -3.21 4.44 -9.98
N MET A 98 -2.95 4.98 -8.79
CA MET A 98 -3.86 5.82 -8.03
C MET A 98 -3.14 7.10 -7.62
N GLU A 99 -3.72 8.25 -7.93
CA GLU A 99 -3.11 9.54 -7.58
C GLU A 99 -4.09 10.52 -6.95
N ARG A 100 -3.58 11.33 -6.02
CA ARG A 100 -4.28 12.49 -5.43
C ARG A 100 -5.67 12.15 -4.89
N SER A 101 -5.86 10.92 -4.44
CA SER A 101 -7.15 10.39 -4.05
C SER A 101 -7.24 10.23 -2.54
N THR A 102 -8.46 10.18 -2.02
CA THR A 102 -8.70 9.97 -0.59
C THR A 102 -9.51 8.70 -0.42
N ALA A 103 -9.09 7.81 0.46
CA ALA A 103 -9.83 6.59 0.78
C ALA A 103 -10.08 6.50 2.29
N SER A 104 -11.31 6.13 2.64
CA SER A 104 -11.78 5.99 4.01
C SER A 104 -12.57 4.70 4.18
N ASN A 105 -12.33 3.95 5.26
CA ASN A 105 -12.97 2.66 5.50
C ASN A 105 -12.95 1.74 4.25
N SER A 106 -11.82 1.70 3.55
CA SER A 106 -11.70 1.06 2.23
C SER A 106 -10.58 0.05 2.22
N GLU A 107 -10.68 -0.92 1.32
CA GLU A 107 -9.66 -1.96 1.12
C GLU A 107 -9.00 -1.78 -0.25
N LEU A 108 -7.67 -1.67 -0.26
CA LEU A 108 -6.84 -1.58 -1.46
C LEU A 108 -5.88 -2.76 -1.49
N VAL A 109 -6.06 -3.64 -2.47
CA VAL A 109 -5.24 -4.86 -2.62
C VAL A 109 -4.64 -4.87 -4.02
N GLY A 110 -3.32 -4.99 -4.11
CA GLY A 110 -2.67 -5.04 -5.43
C GLY A 110 -2.71 -3.73 -6.18
N ALA A 111 -2.84 -2.60 -5.48
CA ALA A 111 -2.69 -1.30 -6.12
C ALA A 111 -1.20 -1.11 -6.47
N GLY A 112 -0.85 -1.01 -7.76
CA GLY A 112 0.54 -0.97 -8.21
C GLY A 112 1.30 0.23 -7.64
N ASN A 113 0.88 1.44 -8.02
CA ASN A 113 1.46 2.69 -7.54
C ASN A 113 0.38 3.63 -7.00
N ILE A 114 0.61 4.14 -5.80
CA ILE A 114 -0.22 5.11 -5.12
C ILE A 114 0.63 6.35 -4.85
N GLU A 115 0.25 7.50 -5.39
CA GLU A 115 0.98 8.77 -5.18
C GLU A 115 0.09 9.86 -4.60
N ARG A 116 0.63 10.65 -3.65
CA ARG A 116 0.00 11.88 -3.13
C ARG A 116 -1.44 11.68 -2.64
N SER A 117 -1.71 10.54 -2.05
CA SER A 117 -3.05 10.13 -1.64
C SER A 117 -3.16 10.09 -0.11
N THR A 118 -4.40 10.11 0.39
CA THR A 118 -4.68 10.06 1.83
C THR A 118 -5.55 8.86 2.14
N PHE A 119 -5.14 8.06 3.13
CA PHE A 119 -5.84 6.87 3.59
C PHE A 119 -6.21 7.02 5.05
N ARG A 120 -7.45 6.68 5.39
CA ARG A 120 -7.94 6.68 6.77
C ARG A 120 -8.72 5.41 7.06
N ASP A 121 -8.49 4.77 8.20
CA ASP A 121 -9.27 3.61 8.65
C ASP A 121 -9.35 2.52 7.55
N SER A 122 -8.28 2.36 6.78
CA SER A 122 -8.27 1.57 5.54
C SER A 122 -7.20 0.48 5.57
N LYS A 123 -7.36 -0.52 4.70
CA LYS A 123 -6.38 -1.59 4.53
C LYS A 123 -5.67 -1.43 3.18
N VAL A 124 -4.33 -1.49 3.19
CA VAL A 124 -3.49 -1.39 1.99
C VAL A 124 -2.54 -2.58 1.96
N GLY A 125 -2.58 -3.39 0.90
CA GLY A 125 -1.76 -4.60 0.78
C GLY A 125 -1.57 -5.08 -0.66
N GLY A 126 -0.93 -6.24 -0.80
CA GLY A 126 -0.71 -6.90 -2.09
C GLY A 126 0.40 -6.30 -2.96
N ARG A 127 1.61 -6.10 -2.44
CA ARG A 127 2.76 -5.52 -3.20
C ARG A 127 2.47 -4.11 -3.73
N THR A 128 1.95 -3.24 -2.87
CA THR A 128 1.60 -1.88 -3.23
C THR A 128 2.73 -0.90 -2.95
N THR A 129 3.00 0.02 -3.89
CA THR A 129 3.94 1.12 -3.67
C THR A 129 3.17 2.39 -3.31
N VAL A 130 3.38 2.93 -2.11
CA VAL A 130 2.77 4.16 -1.62
C VAL A 130 3.84 5.25 -1.53
N THR A 131 3.64 6.36 -2.24
CA THR A 131 4.60 7.47 -2.27
C THR A 131 3.95 8.80 -1.93
N ARG A 132 4.66 9.65 -1.18
CA ARG A 132 4.23 11.04 -0.87
C ARG A 132 2.81 11.13 -0.30
N SER A 133 2.40 10.12 0.46
CA SER A 133 1.01 9.94 0.88
C SER A 133 0.89 10.06 2.40
N GLU A 134 -0.34 10.24 2.86
CA GLU A 134 -0.68 10.30 4.29
C GLU A 134 -1.56 9.10 4.65
N ILE A 135 -1.15 8.34 5.66
CA ILE A 135 -1.80 7.08 6.04
C ILE A 135 -2.11 7.15 7.53
N LYS A 136 -3.40 7.07 7.89
CA LYS A 136 -3.88 7.23 9.28
C LYS A 136 -4.76 6.08 9.71
N GLN A 137 -4.48 5.49 10.87
CA GLN A 137 -5.32 4.42 11.45
C GLN A 137 -5.53 3.25 10.47
N CYS A 138 -4.51 2.93 9.67
CA CYS A 138 -4.59 1.92 8.62
C CYS A 138 -3.80 0.67 8.98
N SER A 139 -4.06 -0.41 8.25
CA SER A 139 -3.22 -1.60 8.23
C SER A 139 -2.51 -1.68 6.87
N LEU A 140 -1.17 -1.67 6.86
CA LEU A 140 -0.34 -1.72 5.66
C LEU A 140 0.62 -2.91 5.70
N GLY A 141 0.56 -3.78 4.68
CA GLY A 141 1.45 -4.94 4.68
C GLY A 141 1.62 -5.65 3.35
N GLU A 142 2.07 -6.91 3.42
CA GLU A 142 2.18 -7.83 2.27
C GLU A 142 3.18 -7.35 1.20
N SER A 143 4.44 -7.14 1.60
CA SER A 143 5.52 -6.70 0.71
C SER A 143 5.27 -5.34 0.06
N SER A 144 4.55 -4.46 0.76
CA SER A 144 4.30 -3.11 0.30
C SER A 144 5.53 -2.22 0.53
N ARG A 145 5.69 -1.19 -0.31
CA ARG A 145 6.76 -0.22 -0.23
C ARG A 145 6.20 1.16 0.03
N VAL A 146 6.65 1.81 1.10
CA VAL A 146 6.20 3.15 1.49
C VAL A 146 7.38 4.12 1.37
N GLU A 147 7.25 5.18 0.57
CA GLU A 147 8.31 6.17 0.37
C GLU A 147 7.82 7.61 0.61
N ASN A 148 8.63 8.45 1.26
CA ASN A 148 8.36 9.89 1.43
C ASN A 148 6.97 10.20 2.01
N SER A 149 6.46 9.33 2.88
CA SER A 149 5.07 9.36 3.34
C SER A 149 4.97 9.59 4.85
N VAL A 150 3.80 10.02 5.31
CA VAL A 150 3.49 10.21 6.74
C VAL A 150 2.51 9.15 7.18
N LEU A 151 2.87 8.44 8.25
CA LEU A 151 2.11 7.32 8.82
C LEU A 151 1.79 7.64 10.27
N ASP A 152 0.53 7.56 10.63
CA ASP A 152 0.02 7.87 11.96
C ASP A 152 -0.90 6.74 12.44
N THR A 153 -0.54 6.11 13.56
CA THR A 153 -1.30 5.01 14.16
C THR A 153 -1.54 3.87 13.15
N VAL A 154 -0.50 3.51 12.38
CA VAL A 154 -0.58 2.47 11.34
C VAL A 154 0.02 1.17 11.86
N PHE A 155 -0.66 0.05 11.60
CA PHE A 155 -0.08 -1.28 11.75
C PHE A 155 0.65 -1.66 10.45
N LEU A 156 1.97 -1.82 10.51
CA LEU A 156 2.87 -2.10 9.39
C LEU A 156 3.48 -3.49 9.54
N TRP A 157 3.33 -4.36 8.55
CA TRP A 157 4.00 -5.67 8.57
C TRP A 157 4.62 -6.10 7.25
N ASN A 158 5.75 -6.81 7.30
CA ASN A 158 6.43 -7.40 6.15
C ASN A 158 6.55 -6.42 4.96
N SER A 159 7.03 -5.20 5.23
CA SER A 159 7.02 -4.08 4.28
C SER A 159 8.33 -3.30 4.28
N GLN A 160 8.58 -2.52 3.24
CA GLN A 160 9.73 -1.63 3.16
C GLN A 160 9.29 -0.17 3.32
N VAL A 161 9.96 0.57 4.19
CA VAL A 161 9.67 1.98 4.45
C VAL A 161 10.92 2.82 4.25
N ASP A 162 10.88 3.81 3.36
CA ASP A 162 12.00 4.72 3.08
C ASP A 162 11.59 6.20 3.19
N LYS A 163 12.41 7.00 3.88
CA LYS A 163 12.18 8.45 4.05
C LYS A 163 10.79 8.83 4.58
N ALA A 164 10.20 7.98 5.43
CA ALA A 164 8.88 8.22 5.99
C ALA A 164 8.95 8.85 7.40
N VAL A 165 7.81 9.36 7.87
CA VAL A 165 7.60 9.75 9.26
C VAL A 165 6.54 8.83 9.86
N LEU A 166 6.88 8.09 10.91
CA LEU A 166 5.97 7.18 11.60
C LEU A 166 5.66 7.75 12.97
N THR A 167 4.38 7.90 13.28
CA THR A 167 3.88 8.38 14.58
C THR A 167 2.95 7.33 15.16
N GLY A 168 3.24 6.82 16.36
CA GLY A 168 2.38 5.84 17.03
C GLY A 168 2.11 4.55 16.23
N CYS A 169 3.01 4.18 15.32
CA CYS A 169 2.83 3.01 14.46
C CYS A 169 3.34 1.74 15.15
N ASP A 170 2.66 0.62 14.92
CA ASP A 170 3.12 -0.71 15.29
C ASP A 170 3.77 -1.33 14.05
N VAL A 171 5.03 -1.75 14.16
CA VAL A 171 5.88 -2.15 13.03
C VAL A 171 6.46 -3.53 13.28
N LYS A 172 6.16 -4.48 12.39
CA LYS A 172 6.60 -5.88 12.49
C LYS A 172 7.27 -6.35 11.20
N ASP A 173 8.44 -6.96 11.27
CA ASP A 173 9.13 -7.56 10.11
C ASP A 173 9.33 -6.58 8.92
N CYS A 174 9.52 -5.29 9.20
CA CYS A 174 9.71 -4.26 8.18
C CYS A 174 11.17 -3.83 8.06
N LYS A 175 11.58 -3.50 6.83
CA LYS A 175 12.87 -2.85 6.57
C LYS A 175 12.68 -1.34 6.50
N MET A 176 13.38 -0.59 7.35
CA MET A 176 13.25 0.87 7.41
C MET A 176 14.55 1.55 7.00
N THR A 177 14.47 2.57 6.16
CA THR A 177 15.64 3.36 5.74
C THR A 177 15.30 4.85 5.81
N LYS A 178 16.21 5.66 6.37
CA LYS A 178 16.06 7.13 6.48
C LYS A 178 14.71 7.58 7.07
N THR A 179 14.12 6.76 7.94
CA THR A 179 12.78 6.95 8.47
C THR A 179 12.85 7.63 9.83
N LYS A 180 11.98 8.61 10.05
CA LYS A 180 11.84 9.32 11.33
C LYS A 180 10.76 8.66 12.16
N LEU A 181 11.13 8.22 13.36
CA LEU A 181 10.21 7.66 14.35
C LEU A 181 9.84 8.76 15.35
N SER A 182 8.56 9.09 15.45
CA SER A 182 8.01 10.07 16.38
C SER A 182 7.02 9.37 17.33
N GLY A 183 7.01 9.73 18.60
CA GLY A 183 6.13 9.09 19.58
C GLY A 183 6.50 7.65 19.95
N MET A 184 7.73 7.21 19.64
CA MET A 184 8.32 5.96 20.12
C MET A 184 9.50 6.25 21.04
N VAL A 185 9.67 5.42 22.05
CA VAL A 185 10.82 5.40 22.94
C VAL A 185 11.76 4.30 22.50
N LEU A 186 12.92 4.71 22.01
CA LEU A 186 14.02 3.83 21.63
C LEU A 186 15.13 3.97 22.68
N ARG A 187 15.36 2.95 23.51
CA ARG A 187 16.47 2.93 24.50
C ARG A 187 17.35 1.72 24.26
N TYR A 188 18.62 1.86 24.63
CA TYR A 188 19.63 0.80 24.62
C TYR A 188 20.00 0.20 23.25
N GLY A 189 19.41 0.69 22.15
CA GLY A 189 19.74 0.31 20.77
C GLY A 189 20.57 1.38 20.04
N ILE A 190 21.44 0.94 19.14
CA ILE A 190 22.09 1.79 18.13
C ILE A 190 21.27 1.65 16.85
N TRP A 191 20.70 2.75 16.38
CA TRP A 191 19.81 2.76 15.23
C TRP A 191 20.48 3.49 14.07
N ASN A 192 20.59 2.85 12.92
CA ASN A 192 21.09 3.48 11.70
C ASN A 192 20.06 3.32 10.60
N GLY A 193 19.53 4.44 10.11
CA GLY A 193 18.49 4.44 9.09
C GLY A 193 17.12 3.89 9.53
N GLY A 194 16.92 3.56 10.81
CA GLY A 194 15.73 2.89 11.31
C GLY A 194 15.94 1.41 11.64
N ASP A 195 17.09 0.84 11.24
CA ASP A 195 17.47 -0.52 11.60
C ASP A 195 18.27 -0.54 12.92
N LEU A 196 18.00 -1.53 13.76
CA LEU A 196 18.81 -1.80 14.95
C LEU A 196 20.14 -2.43 14.53
N VAL A 197 21.20 -1.63 14.48
CA VAL A 197 22.54 -2.06 14.07
C VAL A 197 23.45 -2.44 15.24
N GLY A 198 22.97 -2.26 16.47
CA GLY A 198 23.74 -2.61 17.65
C GLY A 198 23.01 -2.27 18.94
N ARG A 199 23.72 -2.44 20.05
CA ARG A 199 23.22 -2.16 21.40
C ARG A 199 24.17 -1.20 22.09
N THR A 200 23.65 -0.24 22.84
CA THR A 200 24.48 0.69 23.64
C THR A 200 24.75 0.15 25.06
N SER A 201 23.98 -0.83 25.53
CA SER A 201 24.19 -1.50 26.82
C SER A 201 24.20 -3.02 26.67
N ARG A 202 25.06 -3.69 27.44
CA ARG A 202 25.08 -5.16 27.58
C ARG A 202 24.12 -5.65 28.67
N GLU A 203 23.79 -4.79 29.62
CA GLU A 203 22.97 -5.12 30.80
C GLU A 203 21.47 -4.94 30.53
N HIS A 204 21.11 -4.02 29.64
CA HIS A 204 19.71 -3.67 29.36
C HIS A 204 19.28 -4.17 27.98
N GLU A 205 18.06 -4.71 27.87
CA GLU A 205 17.43 -5.08 26.60
C GLU A 205 17.16 -3.83 25.74
N VAL A 206 17.18 -3.98 24.41
CA VAL A 206 16.79 -2.89 23.52
C VAL A 206 15.30 -2.65 23.67
N ILE A 207 14.95 -1.43 24.03
CA ILE A 207 13.57 -1.02 24.19
C ILE A 207 13.18 -0.26 22.94
N ALA A 208 12.12 -0.71 22.28
CA ALA A 208 11.45 0.01 21.21
C ALA A 208 9.94 -0.10 21.45
N MET A 209 9.37 0.90 22.12
CA MET A 209 7.95 0.87 22.50
C MET A 209 7.28 2.24 22.35
N PRO A 210 5.95 2.32 22.23
CA PRO A 210 5.23 3.59 22.18
C PRO A 210 5.50 4.46 23.41
N LEU A 211 5.53 5.78 23.23
CA LEU A 211 5.77 6.73 24.31
C LEU A 211 4.69 6.64 25.42
N GLU A 212 3.47 6.29 25.07
CA GLU A 212 2.37 6.13 26.02
C GLU A 212 2.56 4.90 26.91
N GLU A 213 2.93 3.77 26.32
CA GLU A 213 3.22 2.54 27.06
C GLU A 213 4.46 2.69 27.95
N TRP A 214 5.47 3.42 27.45
CA TRP A 214 6.63 3.81 28.25
C TRP A 214 6.23 4.61 29.50
N LYS A 215 5.39 5.64 29.33
CA LYS A 215 4.88 6.45 30.45
C LYS A 215 4.06 5.62 31.44
N ALA A 216 3.26 4.68 30.95
CA ALA A 216 2.49 3.78 31.81
C ALA A 216 3.40 2.88 32.65
N ARG A 217 4.47 2.34 32.05
CA ARG A 217 5.50 1.57 32.78
C ARG A 217 6.21 2.40 33.85
N GLU A 218 6.69 3.59 33.50
CA GLU A 218 7.36 4.48 34.48
C GLU A 218 6.45 4.75 35.68
N SER A 219 5.14 4.97 35.46
CA SER A 219 4.18 5.21 36.55
C SER A 219 3.93 4.00 37.48
N LEU A 220 4.14 2.77 36.98
CA LEU A 220 4.01 1.55 37.79
C LEU A 220 5.27 1.30 38.60
N ASP A 221 6.44 1.54 38.02
CA ASP A 221 7.72 1.39 38.70
C ASP A 221 7.87 2.41 39.85
N GLU A 222 7.35 3.63 39.68
CA GLU A 222 7.29 4.64 40.75
C GLU A 222 6.42 4.19 41.92
N LYS A 223 5.21 3.69 41.65
CA LYS A 223 4.31 3.16 42.69
C LYS A 223 4.88 1.94 43.42
N GLY A 224 5.59 1.06 42.72
CA GLY A 224 6.23 -0.11 43.31
C GLY A 224 7.36 0.27 44.29
N LYS A 225 8.10 1.34 44.00
CA LYS A 225 9.16 1.84 44.89
C LYS A 225 8.60 2.51 46.14
N GLU A 226 7.49 3.24 46.03
CA GLU A 226 6.80 3.83 47.18
C GLU A 226 6.28 2.75 48.15
N GLN A 227 5.68 1.68 47.65
CA GLN A 227 5.19 0.57 48.49
C GLN A 227 6.31 -0.23 49.17
N ALA A 228 7.47 -0.37 48.52
CA ALA A 228 8.62 -1.05 49.13
C ALA A 228 9.28 -0.21 50.24
N GLN A 229 9.24 1.13 50.13
CA GLN A 229 9.77 2.03 51.16
C GLN A 229 8.88 2.10 52.42
N GLU A 230 7.56 1.90 52.27
CA GLU A 230 6.62 1.88 53.39
C GLU A 230 6.75 0.58 54.20
N ALA A 231 6.96 -0.56 53.53
CA ALA A 231 7.15 -1.87 54.18
C ALA A 231 8.46 -2.00 54.99
N ASP A 232 9.53 -1.30 54.60
CA ASP A 232 10.81 -1.29 55.34
C ASP A 232 10.79 -0.36 56.58
N SER A 233 9.69 0.37 56.82
CA SER A 233 9.56 1.31 57.94
C SER A 233 8.73 0.80 59.12
N GLU A 234 8.07 -0.37 59.01
CA GLU A 234 7.19 -0.91 60.06
C GLU A 234 7.80 -2.01 60.95
N ASP A 235 9.02 -2.51 60.71
CA ASP A 235 9.58 -3.63 61.48
C ASP A 235 10.66 -3.23 62.52
N HIS A 236 10.25 -2.44 63.51
CA HIS A 236 10.99 -2.23 64.76
C HIS A 236 10.06 -2.34 65.99
N THR A 237 9.38 -3.48 66.18
CA THR A 237 8.97 -3.90 67.54
C THR A 237 9.24 -5.38 67.77
N ALA A 238 10.06 -5.64 68.79
CA ALA A 238 10.58 -6.94 69.16
C ALA A 238 9.51 -7.91 69.70
N ALA A 239 9.55 -9.16 69.24
CA ALA A 239 9.01 -10.30 69.98
C ALA A 239 9.76 -11.61 69.65
N THR A 240 10.06 -12.34 70.72
CA THR A 240 10.91 -13.53 70.88
C THR A 240 10.27 -14.81 70.28
N PRO A 241 11.03 -15.83 69.83
CA PRO A 241 10.47 -16.95 69.09
C PRO A 241 10.02 -18.13 69.96
N SER A 242 9.06 -18.91 69.47
CA SER A 242 8.79 -20.27 69.91
C SER A 242 8.50 -21.17 68.69
N PRO A 243 8.92 -22.44 68.68
CA PRO A 243 8.86 -23.30 67.49
C PRO A 243 7.73 -24.33 67.60
N VAL A 244 6.87 -24.46 66.59
CA VAL A 244 6.22 -25.75 66.26
C VAL A 244 5.88 -25.81 64.77
N SER A 245 6.22 -26.96 64.19
CA SER A 245 5.90 -27.53 62.89
C SER A 245 4.44 -27.40 62.47
N ASP A 246 4.18 -27.18 61.17
CA ASP A 246 3.67 -28.23 60.27
C ASP A 246 3.40 -27.72 58.85
N VAL A 247 3.75 -28.58 57.88
CA VAL A 247 3.63 -28.46 56.43
C VAL A 247 2.25 -29.03 56.01
N PRO A 248 1.52 -28.47 55.03
CA PRO A 248 1.58 -29.02 53.68
C PRO A 248 1.53 -28.01 52.53
N ALA A 249 2.58 -28.11 51.71
CA ALA A 249 2.62 -28.06 50.25
C ALA A 249 1.34 -27.66 49.49
N ASN A 250 1.35 -26.46 48.90
CA ASN A 250 0.89 -26.27 47.51
C ASN A 250 1.48 -24.96 46.92
N ALA A 251 2.68 -25.05 46.33
CA ALA A 251 3.26 -23.95 45.58
C ALA A 251 3.42 -24.38 44.11
N LYS A 252 2.59 -23.80 43.24
CA LYS A 252 2.83 -23.76 41.79
C LYS A 252 4.08 -22.91 41.55
N ALA A 253 5.16 -23.56 41.13
CA ALA A 253 6.37 -22.89 40.69
C ALA A 253 6.14 -22.09 39.39
N PRO A 254 6.79 -20.94 39.21
CA PRO A 254 6.88 -20.27 37.93
C PRO A 254 7.81 -21.06 36.99
N LEU A 255 7.41 -21.17 35.73
CA LEU A 255 8.16 -21.85 34.66
C LEU A 255 9.48 -21.13 34.37
N THR A 256 10.58 -21.68 34.89
CA THR A 256 11.95 -21.33 34.48
C THR A 256 12.28 -22.05 33.18
N LEU A 257 12.43 -21.30 32.09
CA LEU A 257 12.82 -21.86 30.78
C LEU A 257 14.34 -22.06 30.77
N HIS A 258 14.79 -23.28 31.09
CA HIS A 258 16.19 -23.67 30.95
C HIS A 258 16.55 -23.80 29.47
N ILE A 259 17.25 -22.79 28.94
CA ILE A 259 17.93 -22.90 27.64
C ILE A 259 19.22 -23.69 27.88
N ASN A 260 19.24 -24.93 27.39
CA ASN A 260 20.41 -25.79 27.37
C ASN A 260 21.41 -25.23 26.34
N PRO A 261 22.67 -24.88 26.70
CA PRO A 261 23.69 -24.55 25.73
C PRO A 261 24.23 -25.86 25.13
N SER A 262 23.46 -26.45 24.21
CA SER A 262 23.98 -27.47 23.30
C SER A 262 24.97 -26.80 22.36
N ALA A 263 26.17 -27.37 22.28
CA ALA A 263 27.29 -26.95 21.44
C ALA A 263 26.87 -26.60 19.99
N PRO A 264 27.55 -25.63 19.35
CA PRO A 264 27.27 -25.28 17.97
C PRO A 264 27.55 -26.47 17.04
N PRO A 265 26.68 -26.77 16.06
CA PRO A 265 27.02 -27.72 15.01
C PRO A 265 28.21 -27.18 14.20
N SER A 266 29.23 -28.01 14.03
CA SER A 266 30.40 -27.71 13.22
C SER A 266 29.99 -27.42 11.77
N TYR A 267 30.24 -26.21 11.30
CA TYR A 267 30.13 -25.77 9.91
C TYR A 267 31.28 -26.35 9.06
N ALA A 268 31.31 -27.68 8.87
CA ALA A 268 32.39 -28.34 8.13
C ALA A 268 31.91 -29.32 7.04
N SER A 269 30.68 -29.18 6.53
CA SER A 269 30.19 -30.13 5.49
C SER A 269 29.29 -29.50 4.41
N LEU A 270 29.43 -28.19 4.16
CA LEU A 270 28.66 -27.50 3.10
C LEU A 270 29.58 -26.88 2.02
N GLN A 271 30.70 -27.54 1.73
CA GLN A 271 31.67 -27.12 0.72
C GLN A 271 31.99 -28.20 -0.33
N GLN A 272 31.09 -29.16 -0.54
CA GLN A 272 31.36 -30.29 -1.45
C GLN A 272 30.23 -30.61 -2.45
N HIS A 273 29.40 -29.62 -2.80
CA HIS A 273 28.35 -29.86 -3.81
C HIS A 273 28.17 -28.76 -4.87
N ASP A 274 29.17 -27.90 -5.09
CA ASP A 274 29.11 -26.84 -6.14
C ASP A 274 30.16 -27.00 -7.26
N GLU A 275 30.87 -28.13 -7.37
CA GLU A 275 31.88 -28.30 -8.45
C GLU A 275 31.44 -29.16 -9.66
N ASP A 276 30.27 -29.84 -9.62
CA ASP A 276 29.87 -30.74 -10.73
C ASP A 276 28.96 -30.13 -11.80
N ASP A 277 28.48 -28.89 -11.65
CA ASP A 277 27.55 -28.27 -12.62
C ASP A 277 28.21 -27.30 -13.63
N SER A 278 29.55 -27.26 -13.64
CA SER A 278 30.33 -26.36 -14.51
C SER A 278 30.88 -27.00 -15.79
N GLN A 279 30.57 -28.28 -16.08
CA GLN A 279 31.04 -28.97 -17.31
C GLN A 279 29.96 -29.28 -18.37
N ALA A 280 28.69 -28.86 -18.20
CA ALA A 280 27.63 -29.12 -19.18
C ALA A 280 27.27 -27.94 -20.12
N ARG A 281 28.15 -26.93 -20.26
CA ARG A 281 27.97 -25.79 -21.19
C ARG A 281 29.19 -25.54 -22.07
N VAL A 282 29.61 -26.56 -22.82
CA VAL A 282 30.46 -26.38 -24.00
C VAL A 282 29.86 -27.22 -25.13
N SER A 283 29.70 -26.61 -26.30
CA SER A 283 29.17 -27.18 -27.56
C SER A 283 27.68 -26.96 -27.82
N ARG A 284 27.27 -25.71 -28.05
CA ARG A 284 26.25 -25.41 -29.06
C ARG A 284 26.86 -24.47 -30.09
N GLU A 285 27.22 -25.05 -31.23
CA GLU A 285 27.62 -24.35 -32.44
C GLU A 285 26.51 -23.38 -32.86
N PHE A 286 26.89 -22.11 -32.98
CA PHE A 286 26.10 -21.08 -33.63
C PHE A 286 26.19 -21.33 -35.14
N THR A 287 25.13 -21.88 -35.73
CA THR A 287 24.89 -21.78 -37.17
C THR A 287 24.03 -20.54 -37.42
N PRO A 288 24.48 -19.57 -38.24
CA PRO A 288 23.69 -18.39 -38.57
C PRO A 288 22.52 -18.77 -39.48
N PRO A 289 21.33 -18.17 -39.30
CA PRO A 289 20.20 -18.41 -40.19
C PRO A 289 20.43 -17.77 -41.57
N THR A 290 20.26 -18.59 -42.60
CA THR A 290 20.23 -18.22 -44.02
C THR A 290 19.06 -17.28 -44.31
N PRO A 291 19.26 -16.16 -45.03
CA PRO A 291 18.16 -15.31 -45.46
C PRO A 291 17.44 -15.94 -46.65
N SER A 292 16.18 -16.35 -46.45
CA SER A 292 15.29 -16.75 -47.54
C SER A 292 14.77 -15.51 -48.28
N SER A 293 15.11 -15.45 -49.56
CA SER A 293 14.62 -14.49 -50.53
C SER A 293 13.09 -14.56 -50.65
N THR A 294 12.43 -13.41 -50.50
CA THR A 294 11.18 -13.16 -51.20
C THR A 294 11.31 -11.83 -51.93
N SER A 295 11.28 -11.99 -53.25
CA SER A 295 11.15 -11.00 -54.30
C SER A 295 9.99 -10.03 -54.04
N PHE A 296 10.28 -8.73 -54.00
CA PHE A 296 9.36 -7.70 -54.47
C PHE A 296 10.16 -6.67 -55.25
N SER A 297 9.97 -6.74 -56.57
CA SER A 297 10.38 -5.75 -57.55
C SER A 297 9.39 -4.58 -57.53
N ASP A 298 9.89 -3.42 -57.96
CA ASP A 298 9.14 -2.27 -58.50
C ASP A 298 8.16 -1.53 -57.57
N VAL A 299 8.53 -0.29 -57.23
CA VAL A 299 8.04 0.93 -57.89
C VAL A 299 8.72 2.11 -57.19
N THR A 300 9.70 2.70 -57.85
CA THR A 300 10.18 4.06 -57.58
C THR A 300 9.58 4.96 -58.64
N GLU A 301 8.57 5.74 -58.29
CA GLU A 301 8.21 6.94 -59.05
C GLU A 301 7.27 7.85 -58.24
N LEU A 302 7.46 9.16 -58.44
CA LEU A 302 6.62 10.30 -58.03
C LEU A 302 6.90 10.92 -56.66
N VAL A 303 7.97 11.72 -56.68
CA VAL A 303 7.96 13.08 -56.11
C VAL A 303 6.95 13.91 -56.91
N ASP A 304 6.02 14.60 -56.26
CA ASP A 304 5.72 16.04 -56.45
C ASP A 304 4.36 16.47 -55.85
N ASP A 305 4.43 17.69 -55.33
CA ASP A 305 3.40 18.70 -55.09
C ASP A 305 2.48 18.67 -53.85
N GLU A 306 2.86 19.58 -52.96
CA GLU A 306 2.04 20.29 -51.98
C GLU A 306 0.79 20.90 -52.63
N MET A 307 -0.37 20.68 -52.02
CA MET A 307 -1.49 21.62 -52.17
C MET A 307 -2.33 21.63 -50.89
N GLU A 308 -1.95 22.52 -49.96
CA GLU A 308 -2.80 22.92 -48.85
C GLU A 308 -4.09 23.54 -49.39
N THR A 309 -5.20 22.82 -49.22
CA THR A 309 -6.54 23.32 -49.47
C THR A 309 -7.01 24.11 -48.25
N VAL A 310 -6.80 25.43 -48.30
CA VAL A 310 -7.35 26.38 -47.32
C VAL A 310 -8.87 26.45 -47.50
N ASP A 311 -9.62 26.03 -46.47
CA ASP A 311 -11.08 26.11 -46.42
C ASP A 311 -11.54 27.58 -46.27
N PRO A 312 -12.27 28.15 -47.26
CA PRO A 312 -12.69 29.55 -47.24
C PRO A 312 -13.86 29.86 -46.29
N ARG A 313 -14.32 28.92 -45.44
CA ARG A 313 -15.46 29.14 -44.53
C ARG A 313 -15.11 29.62 -43.11
N SER A 314 -13.86 29.93 -42.84
CA SER A 314 -13.40 30.29 -41.48
C SER A 314 -13.47 31.79 -41.14
N ALA A 315 -13.86 32.67 -42.07
CA ALA A 315 -13.64 34.12 -41.92
C ALA A 315 -14.82 34.94 -41.36
N GLU A 316 -15.91 34.34 -40.87
CA GLU A 316 -17.14 35.10 -40.53
C GLU A 316 -17.49 35.22 -39.03
N LYS A 317 -16.55 35.00 -38.11
CA LYS A 317 -16.87 34.95 -36.67
C LYS A 317 -16.40 36.11 -35.77
N GLU A 318 -15.92 37.22 -36.34
CA GLU A 318 -15.54 38.40 -35.56
C GLU A 318 -16.19 39.69 -36.07
N ARG A 319 -17.51 39.81 -35.92
CA ARG A 319 -18.15 41.14 -35.90
C ARG A 319 -18.67 41.44 -34.50
N PRO A 320 -18.29 42.56 -33.88
CA PRO A 320 -18.86 42.98 -32.61
C PRO A 320 -20.35 43.32 -32.77
N PRO A 321 -21.17 43.09 -31.73
CA PRO A 321 -22.60 43.36 -31.78
C PRO A 321 -22.87 44.87 -31.93
N PRO A 322 -23.96 45.25 -32.64
CA PRO A 322 -24.30 46.65 -32.82
C PRO A 322 -24.68 47.32 -31.49
N PRO A 323 -24.42 48.63 -31.33
CA PRO A 323 -24.76 49.36 -30.11
C PRO A 323 -26.27 49.45 -29.93
N TYR A 324 -26.72 49.24 -28.68
CA TYR A 324 -28.10 49.41 -28.28
C TYR A 324 -28.53 50.86 -28.51
N GLN A 325 -29.64 51.05 -29.23
CA GLN A 325 -30.32 52.34 -29.32
C GLN A 325 -31.21 52.54 -28.08
N PRO A 326 -31.32 53.78 -27.56
CA PRO A 326 -32.04 54.12 -26.34
C PRO A 326 -33.56 54.04 -26.45
#